data_AF-A0ABD0RBY4-F1
#
_entry.id   AF-A0ABD0RBY4-F1
#
_cell.length_a   1.000
_cell.length_b   1.000
_cell.length_c   1.000
_cell.angle_alpha   90.00
_cell.angle_beta   90.00
_cell.angle_gamma   90.00
#
_symmetry.space_group_name_H-M   'P 1'
#
loop_
_entity.id
_entity.type
_entity.pdbx_description
1 polymer ?
#
loop_
_entity_poly.entity_id
_entity_poly.type
_entity_poly.pdbx_seq_one_letter_code
_entity_poly.pdbx_strand_id
1 'polypeptide(L)' 'HPAALMNLGAILHLNGKLKEAESNYLRALQLKPDDLITQSNLHKLWNVMQKQGLRASGT' A
#
# COMPACT_ATOMS: atom_id res chain seq x y z
N HIS A 1 9.39 12.79 -1.06
CA HIS A 1 8.06 13.43 -0.94
C HIS A 1 7.00 12.35 -0.70
N PRO A 2 6.16 12.43 0.35
CA PRO A 2 5.16 11.40 0.68
C PRO A 2 4.23 11.07 -0.49
N ALA A 3 3.74 12.09 -1.21
CA ALA A 3 2.87 11.87 -2.37
C ALA A 3 3.53 11.12 -3.53
N ALA A 4 4.87 11.22 -3.70
CA ALA A 4 5.56 10.48 -4.75
C ALA A 4 5.63 8.98 -4.41
N LEU A 5 5.86 8.65 -3.14
CA LEU A 5 5.80 7.27 -2.63
C LEU A 5 4.39 6.70 -2.75
N MET A 6 3.35 7.48 -2.39
CA MET A 6 1.96 7.10 -2.58
C MET A 6 1.64 6.82 -4.07
N ASN A 7 2.02 7.72 -4.98
CA ASN A 7 1.77 7.56 -6.41
C ASN A 7 2.49 6.34 -6.99
N LEU A 8 3.76 6.13 -6.61
CA LEU A 8 4.51 4.95 -7.02
C LEU A 8 3.87 3.67 -6.48
N GLY A 9 3.45 3.66 -5.21
CA GLY A 9 2.69 2.57 -4.61
C GLY A 9 1.41 2.25 -5.39
N ALA A 10 0.68 3.26 -5.86
CA ALA A 10 -0.51 3.08 -6.70
C ALA A 10 -0.20 2.46 -8.06
N ILE A 11 0.85 2.90 -8.74
CA ILE A 11 1.28 2.33 -10.02
C ILE A 11 1.72 0.86 -9.82
N LEU A 12 2.47 0.57 -8.76
CA LEU A 12 2.90 -0.80 -8.44
C LEU A 12 1.72 -1.70 -8.10
N HIS A 13 0.75 -1.19 -7.33
CA HIS A 13 -0.48 -1.91 -7.00
C HIS A 13 -1.27 -2.27 -8.25
N LEU A 14 -1.45 -1.32 -9.19
CA LEU A 14 -2.12 -1.57 -10.46
C LEU A 14 -1.37 -2.60 -11.32
N ASN A 15 -0.04 -2.65 -11.23
CA ASN A 15 0.82 -3.61 -11.93
C ASN A 15 0.94 -4.98 -11.22
N GLY A 16 0.20 -5.22 -10.14
CA GLY A 16 0.25 -6.48 -9.39
C GLY A 16 1.54 -6.67 -8.56
N LYS A 17 2.40 -5.66 -8.46
CA LYS A 17 3.61 -5.66 -7.64
C LYS A 17 3.28 -5.33 -6.18
N LEU A 18 2.53 -6.24 -5.55
CA LEU A 18 1.80 -5.94 -4.32
C LEU A 18 2.73 -5.68 -3.12
N LYS A 19 3.85 -6.42 -3.01
CA LYS A 19 4.81 -6.22 -1.91
C LYS A 19 5.56 -4.90 -2.03
N GLU A 20 5.97 -4.52 -3.24
CA GLU A 20 6.60 -3.22 -3.46
C GLU A 20 5.61 -2.07 -3.25
N ALA A 21 4.34 -2.25 -3.65
CA ALA A 21 3.28 -1.29 -3.37
C ALA A 21 3.09 -1.08 -1.85
N GLU A 22 3.05 -2.16 -1.07
CA GLU A 22 2.90 -2.12 0.39
C GLU A 22 4.04 -1.32 1.04
N SER A 23 5.28 -1.62 0.66
CA SER A 23 6.46 -0.91 1.16
C SER A 23 6.40 0.60 0.87
N ASN A 24 5.99 0.99 -0.34
CA ASN A 24 5.87 2.39 -0.71
C ASN A 24 4.77 3.12 0.06
N TYR A 25 3.59 2.50 0.23
CA TYR A 25 2.51 3.08 1.02
C TYR A 25 2.89 3.20 2.50
N LEU A 26 3.52 2.18 3.09
CA LEU A 26 4.00 2.25 4.47
C LEU A 26 5.03 3.36 4.64
N ARG A 27 5.95 3.53 3.69
CA ARG A 27 6.93 4.62 3.73
C ARG A 27 6.29 5.99 3.57
N ALA A 28 5.25 6.13 2.73
CA ALA A 28 4.47 7.35 2.63
C ALA A 28 3.79 7.69 3.96
N LEU A 29 3.18 6.71 4.65
CA LEU A 29 2.55 6.89 5.97
C LEU A 29 3.56 7.16 7.09
N GLN A 30 4.78 6.63 7.02
CA GLN A 30 5.85 7.00 7.97
C GLN A 30 6.18 8.49 7.90
N LEU A 31 6.09 9.10 6.71
CA LEU A 31 6.37 10.53 6.51
C LEU A 31 5.14 11.42 6.71
N LYS A 32 3.94 10.90 6.43
CA LYS A 32 2.67 11.59 6.61
C LYS A 32 1.60 10.60 7.13
N PRO A 33 1.54 10.37 8.45
CA PRO A 33 0.68 9.35 9.04
C PRO A 33 -0.82 9.59 8.85
N ASP A 34 -1.22 10.85 8.69
CA ASP A 34 -2.60 11.33 8.53
C ASP A 34 -3.08 11.37 7.07
N ASP A 35 -2.29 10.84 6.12
CA ASP A 35 -2.68 10.77 4.72
C ASP A 35 -3.77 9.71 4.47
N LEU A 36 -5.02 10.14 4.56
CA LEU A 36 -6.21 9.31 4.35
C LEU A 36 -6.23 8.63 2.97
N ILE A 37 -5.64 9.25 1.94
CA ILE A 37 -5.59 8.67 0.59
C ILE A 37 -4.63 7.47 0.60
N THR A 38 -3.45 7.65 1.18
CA THR A 38 -2.47 6.56 1.31
C THR A 38 -3.03 5.42 2.18
N GLN A 39 -3.71 5.73 3.29
CA GLN A 39 -4.36 4.71 4.14
C GLN A 39 -5.42 3.91 3.37
N SER A 40 -6.29 4.59 2.60
CA SER A 40 -7.32 3.94 1.78
C SER A 40 -6.69 3.03 0.71
N ASN A 41 -5.63 3.47 0.06
CA ASN A 41 -4.92 2.70 -0.94
C ASN A 41 -4.24 1.46 -0.35
N LEU A 42 -3.62 1.59 0.82
CA LEU A 42 -3.02 0.47 1.55
C LEU A 42 -4.07 -0.55 1.98
N HIS A 43 -5.24 -0.09 2.46
CA HIS A 43 -6.34 -0.99 2.80
C HIS A 43 -6.84 -1.78 1.58
N LYS A 44 -7.04 -1.11 0.43
CA LYS A 44 -7.41 -1.80 -0.83
C LYS A 44 -6.36 -2.81 -1.24
N LEU A 45 -5.08 -2.46 -1.17
CA LEU A 45 -3.97 -3.35 -1.48
C LEU A 45 -4.00 -4.60 -0.60
N TRP A 46 -4.21 -4.45 0.70
CA TRP A 46 -4.28 -5.56 1.63
C TRP A 46 -5.44 -6.51 1.36
N ASN A 47 -6.60 -5.99 0.94
CA ASN A 47 -7.72 -6.84 0.51
C ASN A 47 -7.35 -7.67 -0.73
N VAL A 48 -6.58 -7.11 -1.67
CA VAL A 48 -6.07 -7.87 -2.83
C VAL A 48 -5.07 -8.93 -2.39
N MET A 49 -4.12 -8.58 -1.52
CA MET A 49 -3.11 -9.53 -1.02
C MET A 49 -3.75 -10.68 -0.23
N GLN A 50 -4.76 -10.42 0.59
CA GLN A 50 -5.48 -11.45 1.34
C GLN A 50 -6.21 -12.42 0.40
N LYS A 51 -6.91 -11.90 -0.62
CA LYS A 51 -7.58 -12.73 -1.63
C LYS A 51 -6.59 -13.62 -2.41
N GLN A 52 -5.34 -13.18 -2.54
CA GLN A 52 -4.26 -13.93 -3.19
C GLN A 52 -3.46 -14.80 -2.21
N GLY A 53 -3.82 -14.85 -0.93
CA GLY A 53 -3.08 -15.60 0.10
C GLY A 53 -1.69 -15.04 0.40
N LEU A 54 -1.37 -13.83 -0.07
CA LEU A 54 -0.07 -13.17 0.10
C LEU A 54 0.05 -12.43 1.43
N ARG A 55 -1.05 -12.29 2.17
CA ARG A 55 -1.09 -11.70 3.50
C ARG A 55 -1.93 -12.59 4.40
N ALA A 56 -1.30 -13.16 5.42
CA ALA A 56 -2.02 -13.80 6.50
C ALA A 56 -2.72 -12.70 7.32
N SER A 57 -4.00 -12.90 7.62
CA SER A 57 -4.64 -12.16 8.70
C SER A 57 -3.80 -12.41 9.95
N GLY A 58 -3.15 -11.37 10.47
CA GLY A 58 -2.34 -11.51 11.68
C GLY A 58 -3.21 -12.11 12.79
N THR A 59 -2.81 -13.27 13.28
CA THR A 59 -3.26 -13.84 14.56
C THR A 59 -2.75 -13.00 15.71
#